data_AF-A0A258NPN8-F1
#
_entry.id   AF-A0A258NPN8-F1
#
_cell.length_a   1.000
_cell.length_b   1.000
_cell.length_c   1.000
_cell.angle_alpha   90.00
_cell.angle_beta   90.00
_cell.angle_gamma   90.00
#
_symmetry.space_group_name_H-M   'P 1'
#
loop_
_entity.id
_entity.type
_entity.pdbx_description
1 polymer ?
#
loop_
_entity_poly.entity_id
_entity_poly.type
_entity_poly.pdbx_seq_one_letter_code
_entity_poly.pdbx_strand_id
1 'polypeptide(L)'
;MPMLEALRPKASTSLKELTRLTTSDTQHLLYPSALKETVLLCLARDLRMVERLSMEGGELDAPLAPSLYVVCELLMRPGTKYHANGQFQMTEAGLARAIKVLQCAVEREIVSRIVGISSELNEDDFFLAELDLSQCGEGGDI
;
A
#
# COMPACT_ATOMS: atom_id res chain seq x y z
N MET A 1 9.98 23.84 -14.30
CA MET A 1 9.63 23.73 -12.87
C MET A 1 10.69 22.88 -12.16
N PRO A 2 11.71 23.48 -11.55
CA PRO A 2 12.81 22.77 -10.88
C PRO A 2 12.44 22.17 -9.50
N MET A 3 11.23 22.42 -8.99
CA MET A 3 10.84 22.04 -7.62
C MET A 3 10.42 20.57 -7.46
N LEU A 4 9.87 19.94 -8.52
CA LEU A 4 9.41 18.54 -8.46
C LEU A 4 10.55 17.53 -8.56
N GLU A 5 11.65 17.87 -9.25
CA GLU A 5 12.81 16.98 -9.36
C GLU A 5 13.50 16.77 -8.00
N ALA A 6 13.46 17.78 -7.12
CA ALA A 6 13.98 17.69 -5.77
C ALA A 6 13.23 16.67 -4.89
N LEU A 7 11.96 16.41 -5.21
CA LEU A 7 11.12 15.44 -4.49
C LEU A 7 11.38 13.99 -4.92
N ARG A 8 12.22 13.76 -5.94
CA ARG A 8 12.45 12.41 -6.45
C ARG A 8 13.24 11.56 -5.45
N PRO A 9 12.64 10.49 -4.89
CA PRO A 9 13.34 9.62 -3.95
C PRO A 9 14.46 8.84 -4.64
N LYS A 10 15.64 8.83 -4.00
CA LYS A 10 16.85 8.16 -4.51
C LYS A 10 17.06 6.75 -3.93
N ALA A 11 16.42 6.45 -2.81
CA ALA A 11 16.51 5.18 -2.11
C ALA A 11 15.15 4.46 -2.11
N SER A 12 15.18 3.15 -1.89
CA SER A 12 13.96 2.37 -1.61
C SER A 12 13.45 2.70 -0.21
N THR A 13 12.17 2.43 0.00
CA THR A 13 11.50 2.50 1.29
C THR A 13 12.21 1.64 2.33
N SER A 14 12.58 2.25 3.45
CA SER A 14 13.26 1.55 4.53
C SER A 14 12.29 0.64 5.27
N LEU A 15 12.47 -0.68 5.14
CA LEU A 15 11.74 -1.66 5.96
C LEU A 15 11.91 -1.38 7.46
N LYS A 16 13.10 -0.97 7.89
CA LYS A 16 13.38 -0.61 9.29
C LYS A 16 12.56 0.60 9.75
N GLU A 17 12.20 1.49 8.84
CA GLU A 17 11.33 2.63 9.16
C GLU A 17 9.88 2.19 9.22
N LEU A 18 9.41 1.41 8.25
CA LEU A 18 8.06 0.83 8.26
C LEU A 18 7.81 -0.04 9.51
N THR A 19 8.77 -0.87 9.91
CA THR A 19 8.63 -1.73 11.09
C THR A 19 8.54 -0.96 12.41
N ARG A 20 9.03 0.29 12.45
CA ARG A 20 8.86 1.15 13.64
C ARG A 20 7.47 1.75 13.71
N LEU A 21 6.76 1.83 12.59
CA LEU A 21 5.38 2.34 12.51
C LEU A 21 4.36 1.27 12.86
N THR A 22 4.80 0.02 13.08
CA THR A 22 3.94 -1.14 13.31
C THR A 22 4.24 -1.76 14.67
N THR A 23 3.56 -1.23 15.68
CA THR A 23 3.21 -1.97 16.90
C THR A 23 1.71 -2.24 16.87
N SER A 24 1.20 -3.16 17.69
CA SER A 24 -0.21 -3.57 17.67
C SER A 24 -1.22 -2.40 17.72
N ASP A 25 -0.85 -1.28 18.36
CA ASP A 25 -1.71 -0.10 18.50
C ASP A 25 -1.47 1.00 17.44
N THR A 26 -0.47 0.85 16.56
CA THR A 26 -0.01 1.91 15.67
C THR A 26 -0.14 1.60 14.18
N GLN A 27 -0.79 0.51 13.80
CA GLN A 27 -0.97 0.15 12.37
C GLN A 27 -1.67 1.23 11.52
N HIS A 28 -2.41 2.18 12.13
CA HIS A 28 -2.96 3.34 11.42
C HIS A 28 -1.88 4.29 10.89
N LEU A 29 -0.65 4.23 11.43
CA LEU A 29 0.50 4.98 10.93
C LEU A 29 1.03 4.46 9.59
N LEU A 30 0.54 3.31 9.12
CA LEU A 30 0.83 2.81 7.78
C LEU A 30 -0.14 3.33 6.72
N TYR A 31 -1.19 4.06 7.10
CA TYR A 31 -2.09 4.66 6.12
C TYR A 31 -1.36 5.72 5.30
N PRO A 32 -1.68 5.87 4.01
CA PRO A 32 -1.11 6.91 3.16
C PRO A 32 -1.17 8.31 3.82
N SER A 33 -2.31 8.67 4.40
CA SER A 33 -2.55 9.93 5.12
C SER A 33 -1.58 10.18 6.28
N ALA A 34 -1.18 9.12 6.99
CA ALA A 34 -0.32 9.18 8.17
C ALA A 34 1.18 9.05 7.84
N LEU A 35 1.53 8.60 6.64
CA LEU A 35 2.93 8.44 6.24
C LEU A 35 3.63 9.79 6.10
N LYS A 36 4.86 9.86 6.58
CA LYS A 36 5.75 11.00 6.30
C LYS A 36 5.97 11.11 4.79
N GLU A 37 6.08 12.33 4.29
CA GLU A 37 6.25 12.61 2.85
C GLU A 37 7.40 11.80 2.22
N THR A 38 8.54 11.69 2.91
CA THR A 38 9.69 10.91 2.44
C THR A 38 9.37 9.43 2.28
N VAL A 39 8.60 8.84 3.20
CA VAL A 39 8.19 7.43 3.15
C VAL A 39 7.17 7.23 2.05
N LEU A 40 6.22 8.14 1.92
CA LEU A 40 5.16 8.11 0.90
C LEU A 40 5.76 8.14 -0.52
N LEU A 41 6.70 9.05 -0.77
CA LEU A 41 7.37 9.16 -2.08
C LEU A 41 8.22 7.93 -2.39
N CYS A 42 9.01 7.44 -1.42
CA CYS A 42 9.78 6.21 -1.59
C CYS A 42 8.88 5.00 -1.88
N LEU A 43 7.75 4.89 -1.18
CA LEU A 43 6.80 3.79 -1.36
C LEU A 43 6.12 3.88 -2.73
N ALA A 44 5.74 5.07 -3.19
CA ALA A 44 5.21 5.28 -4.54
C ALA A 44 6.20 4.86 -5.62
N ARG A 45 7.49 5.19 -5.45
CA ARG A 45 8.56 4.77 -6.36
C ARG A 45 8.65 3.24 -6.43
N ASP A 46 8.67 2.59 -5.28
CA ASP A 46 8.79 1.14 -5.19
C ASP A 46 7.57 0.43 -5.79
N LEU A 47 6.35 0.92 -5.51
CA LEU A 47 5.11 0.43 -6.12
C LEU A 47 5.10 0.59 -7.65
N ARG A 48 5.60 1.73 -8.17
CA ARG A 48 5.70 1.95 -9.61
C ARG A 48 6.73 1.01 -10.26
N MET A 49 7.80 0.64 -9.56
CA MET A 49 8.74 -0.37 -10.03
C MET A 49 8.10 -1.76 -10.09
N VAL A 50 7.31 -2.13 -9.08
CA VAL A 50 6.54 -3.39 -9.05
C VAL A 50 5.52 -3.44 -10.19
N GLU A 51 4.79 -2.35 -10.47
CA GLU A 51 3.85 -2.30 -11.59
C GLU A 51 4.54 -2.51 -12.95
N ARG A 52 5.69 -1.85 -13.16
CA ARG A 52 6.45 -2.00 -14.41
C ARG A 52 6.96 -3.41 -14.61
N LEU A 53 7.42 -4.07 -13.55
CA LEU A 53 7.79 -5.48 -13.58
C LEU A 53 6.64 -6.37 -14.07
N SER A 54 5.46 -6.18 -13.49
CA SER A 54 4.27 -6.97 -13.84
C SER A 54 3.82 -6.76 -15.28
N MET A 55 4.08 -5.59 -15.87
CA MET A 55 3.71 -5.28 -17.26
C MET A 55 4.77 -5.68 -18.29
N GLU A 56 6.05 -5.45 -17.98
CA GLU A 56 7.17 -5.58 -18.92
C GLU A 56 7.84 -6.96 -18.85
N GLY A 57 7.52 -7.80 -17.85
CA GLY A 57 8.01 -9.18 -17.74
C GLY A 57 9.53 -9.30 -17.53
N GLY A 58 10.19 -8.22 -17.11
CA GLY A 58 11.64 -8.16 -16.94
C GLY A 58 12.11 -8.60 -15.56
N GLU A 59 13.40 -8.96 -15.45
CA GLU A 59 14.11 -9.09 -14.18
C GLU A 59 14.60 -7.72 -13.71
N LEU A 60 13.69 -6.87 -13.22
CA LEU A 60 14.08 -5.72 -12.41
C LEU A 60 14.17 -6.18 -10.95
N ASP A 61 15.27 -5.85 -10.29
CA ASP A 61 15.46 -6.03 -8.84
C ASP A 61 14.59 -5.00 -8.08
N ALA A 62 13.27 -5.09 -8.23
CA ALA A 62 12.37 -4.15 -7.59
C ALA A 62 12.25 -4.49 -6.11
N PRO A 63 12.29 -3.47 -5.24
CA PRO A 63 12.06 -3.67 -3.82
C PRO A 63 10.57 -3.96 -3.58
N LEU A 64 10.19 -5.23 -3.70
CA LEU A 64 8.84 -5.73 -3.45
C LEU A 64 8.53 -5.79 -1.94
N ALA A 65 9.56 -6.01 -1.13
CA ALA A 65 9.41 -6.25 0.31
C ALA A 65 8.69 -5.11 1.07
N PRO A 66 8.98 -3.81 0.84
CA PRO A 66 8.26 -2.72 1.52
C PRO A 66 6.77 -2.68 1.18
N SER A 67 6.41 -2.85 -0.10
CA SER A 67 5.01 -2.86 -0.53
C SER A 67 4.25 -4.04 0.05
N LEU A 68 4.85 -5.23 0.05
CA LEU A 68 4.28 -6.42 0.69
C LEU A 68 4.11 -6.22 2.19
N TYR A 69 5.12 -5.65 2.86
CA TYR A 69 5.07 -5.38 4.28
C TYR A 69 3.85 -4.54 4.66
N VAL A 70 3.65 -3.41 3.97
CA VAL A 70 2.51 -2.52 4.24
C VAL A 70 1.18 -3.23 4.00
N VAL A 71 1.04 -3.93 2.87
CA VAL A 71 -0.19 -4.68 2.57
C VAL A 71 -0.47 -5.75 3.63
N CYS A 72 0.52 -6.57 3.98
CA CYS A 72 0.35 -7.63 4.97
C CYS A 72 -0.02 -7.06 6.34
N GLU A 73 0.67 -6.03 6.82
CA GLU A 73 0.36 -5.41 8.11
C GLU A 73 -1.04 -4.80 8.15
N LEU A 74 -1.48 -4.18 7.06
CA LEU A 74 -2.83 -3.61 6.97
C LEU A 74 -3.92 -4.70 6.90
N LEU A 75 -3.64 -5.82 6.25
CA LEU A 75 -4.56 -6.95 6.17
C LEU A 75 -4.61 -7.80 7.45
N MET A 76 -3.52 -7.82 8.23
CA MET A 76 -3.44 -8.54 9.51
C MET A 76 -4.07 -7.78 10.69
N ARG A 77 -4.73 -6.64 10.43
CA ARG A 77 -5.36 -5.81 11.44
C ARG A 77 -6.45 -6.53 12.24
N PRO A 78 -6.56 -6.26 13.57
CA PRO A 78 -7.68 -6.75 14.36
C PRO A 78 -9.01 -6.27 13.74
N GLY A 79 -9.88 -7.21 13.36
CA GLY A 79 -11.16 -6.90 12.71
C GLY A 79 -11.25 -7.30 11.24
N THR A 80 -10.14 -7.65 10.57
CA THR A 80 -10.23 -8.35 9.29
C THR A 80 -10.79 -9.76 9.49
N LYS A 81 -11.71 -10.17 8.62
CA LYS A 81 -12.38 -11.46 8.72
C LYS A 81 -11.42 -12.55 8.27
N TYR A 82 -10.82 -13.24 9.25
CA TYR A 82 -10.12 -14.48 8.99
C TYR A 82 -11.12 -15.59 8.65
N HIS A 83 -10.73 -16.55 7.81
CA HIS A 83 -11.49 -17.78 7.66
C HIS A 83 -11.68 -18.45 9.03
N ALA A 84 -12.72 -19.28 9.18
CA ALA A 84 -13.10 -19.94 10.43
C ALA A 84 -11.95 -20.71 11.14
N ASN A 85 -10.85 -20.96 10.43
CA ASN A 85 -9.67 -21.69 10.90
C ASN A 85 -8.57 -20.77 11.46
N GLY A 86 -8.78 -19.44 11.50
CA GLY A 86 -7.78 -18.46 11.94
C GLY A 86 -6.60 -18.27 10.99
N GLN A 87 -6.68 -18.80 9.77
CA GLN A 87 -5.65 -18.66 8.74
C GLN A 87 -5.97 -17.51 7.80
N PHE A 88 -4.99 -16.63 7.59
CA PHE A 88 -5.02 -15.65 6.51
C PHE A 88 -4.72 -16.37 5.19
N GLN A 89 -5.70 -16.39 4.28
CA GLN A 89 -5.53 -16.92 2.92
C GLN A 89 -5.75 -15.77 1.93
N MET A 90 -4.82 -15.61 1.00
CA MET A 90 -4.91 -14.61 -0.05
C MET A 90 -4.42 -15.21 -1.36
N THR A 91 -5.21 -15.08 -2.41
CA THR A 91 -4.81 -15.50 -3.77
C THR A 91 -3.78 -14.52 -4.32
N GLU A 92 -2.99 -14.95 -5.30
CA GLU A 92 -2.07 -14.07 -6.01
C GLU A 92 -2.81 -12.86 -6.64
N ALA A 93 -3.99 -13.11 -7.21
CA ALA A 93 -4.87 -12.05 -7.73
C ALA A 93 -5.33 -11.07 -6.64
N GLY A 94 -5.67 -11.56 -5.44
CA GLY A 94 -6.01 -10.74 -4.29
C GLY A 94 -4.84 -9.88 -3.82
N LEU A 95 -3.64 -10.45 -3.78
CA LEU A 95 -2.42 -9.71 -3.44
C LEU A 95 -2.10 -8.62 -4.46
N ALA A 96 -2.17 -8.94 -5.76
CA ALA A 96 -1.94 -7.98 -6.84
C ALA A 96 -2.96 -6.82 -6.77
N ARG A 97 -4.23 -7.14 -6.46
CA ARG A 97 -5.27 -6.14 -6.23
C ARG A 97 -4.95 -5.24 -5.03
N ALA A 98 -4.55 -5.82 -3.90
CA ALA A 98 -4.22 -5.06 -2.70
C ALA A 98 -3.02 -4.12 -2.91
N ILE A 99 -1.99 -4.59 -3.63
CA ILE A 99 -0.85 -3.75 -4.04
C ILE A 99 -1.33 -2.59 -4.92
N LYS A 100 -2.27 -2.85 -5.86
CA LYS A 100 -2.81 -1.81 -6.73
C LYS A 100 -3.63 -0.77 -5.96
N VAL A 101 -4.46 -1.21 -5.01
CA VAL A 101 -5.22 -0.32 -4.12
C VAL A 101 -4.27 0.57 -3.32
N LEU A 102 -3.22 -0.01 -2.73
CA LEU A 102 -2.18 0.76 -2.02
C LEU A 102 -1.50 1.78 -2.93
N GLN A 103 -1.15 1.40 -4.16
CA GLN A 103 -0.58 2.33 -5.15
C GLN A 103 -1.50 3.53 -5.42
N CYS A 104 -2.78 3.28 -5.73
CA CYS A 104 -3.74 4.34 -5.97
C CYS A 104 -3.89 5.28 -4.78
N ALA A 105 -3.96 4.73 -3.56
CA ALA A 105 -4.12 5.51 -2.34
C ALA A 105 -2.88 6.38 -2.03
N VAL A 106 -1.68 5.82 -2.23
CA VAL A 106 -0.41 6.56 -2.09
C VAL A 106 -0.31 7.69 -3.10
N GLU A 107 -0.64 7.43 -4.37
CA GLU A 107 -0.60 8.46 -5.42
C GLU A 107 -1.61 9.58 -5.17
N ARG A 108 -2.83 9.25 -4.74
CA ARG A 108 -3.86 10.22 -4.35
C ARG A 108 -3.38 11.12 -3.21
N GLU A 109 -2.79 10.53 -2.16
CA GLU A 109 -2.29 11.30 -1.03
C GLU A 109 -1.14 12.25 -1.44
N ILE A 110 -0.23 11.81 -2.31
CA ILE A 110 0.84 12.68 -2.84
C ILE A 110 0.22 13.89 -3.57
N VAL A 111 -0.76 13.65 -4.43
CA VAL A 111 -1.44 14.72 -5.18
C VAL A 111 -2.19 15.65 -4.23
N SER A 112 -2.91 15.11 -3.25
CA SER A 112 -3.61 15.84 -2.19
C SER A 112 -2.67 16.83 -1.48
N ARG A 113 -1.49 16.35 -1.04
CA ARG A 113 -0.47 17.19 -0.39
C ARG A 113 0.10 18.27 -1.31
N ILE A 114 0.35 17.95 -2.58
CA ILE A 114 0.91 18.91 -3.55
C ILE A 114 -0.09 20.03 -3.86
N VAL A 115 -1.37 19.68 -4.03
CA VAL A 115 -2.43 20.64 -4.38
C VAL A 115 -2.96 21.37 -3.15
N GLY A 116 -2.71 20.85 -1.94
CA GLY A 116 -3.19 21.41 -0.68
C GLY A 116 -4.69 21.18 -0.46
N ILE A 117 -5.28 20.17 -1.11
CA ILE A 117 -6.67 19.78 -0.93
C ILE A 117 -6.68 18.51 -0.09
N SER A 118 -6.68 18.66 1.23
CA SER A 118 -6.97 17.57 2.14
C SER A 118 -8.47 17.27 2.10
N SER A 119 -8.85 16.07 1.66
CA SER A 119 -10.24 15.61 1.79
C SER A 119 -10.55 15.42 3.28
N GLU A 120 -11.40 16.29 3.84
CA GLU A 120 -11.69 16.32 5.29
C GLU A 120 -12.49 15.09 5.79
N LEU A 121 -12.83 14.13 4.92
CA LEU A 121 -13.68 12.99 5.27
C LEU A 121 -13.13 11.66 4.72
N ASN A 122 -12.75 10.78 5.65
CA ASN A 122 -12.75 9.32 5.53
C ASN A 122 -11.92 8.68 4.40
N GLU A 123 -10.82 9.30 3.95
CA GLU A 123 -9.97 8.68 2.91
C GLU A 123 -9.36 7.35 3.36
N ASP A 124 -9.01 7.24 4.64
CA ASP A 124 -8.50 5.99 5.21
C ASP A 124 -9.59 4.91 5.25
N ASP A 125 -10.83 5.25 5.58
CA ASP A 125 -11.94 4.29 5.57
C ASP A 125 -12.26 3.81 4.14
N PHE A 126 -12.21 4.72 3.17
CA PHE A 126 -12.38 4.37 1.76
C PHE A 126 -11.25 3.45 1.28
N PHE A 127 -10.00 3.79 1.61
CA PHE A 127 -8.84 2.95 1.32
C PHE A 127 -8.97 1.56 1.95
N LEU A 128 -9.37 1.48 3.24
CA LEU A 128 -9.57 0.21 3.93
C LEU A 128 -10.73 -0.61 3.34
N ALA A 129 -11.80 0.04 2.90
CA ALA A 129 -12.91 -0.62 2.23
C ALA A 129 -12.50 -1.20 0.87
N GLU A 130 -11.66 -0.49 0.11
CA GLU A 130 -11.09 -1.02 -1.14
C GLU A 130 -10.06 -2.13 -0.90
N LEU A 131 -9.35 -2.07 0.22
CA LEU A 131 -8.37 -3.07 0.64
C LEU A 131 -9.03 -4.34 1.21
N ASP A 132 -10.30 -4.29 1.64
CA ASP A 132 -11.02 -5.46 2.12
C ASP A 132 -11.26 -6.46 0.97
N LEU A 133 -10.44 -7.52 0.97
CA LEU A 133 -10.47 -8.60 -0.02
C LEU A 133 -11.58 -9.62 0.23
N SER A 134 -12.44 -9.44 1.25
CA SER A 134 -13.54 -10.37 1.55
C SER A 134 -14.57 -10.48 0.42
N GLN A 135 -14.57 -9.57 -0.55
CA GLN A 135 -15.38 -9.65 -1.78
C GLN A 135 -14.74 -10.46 -2.91
N CYS A 136 -13.49 -10.94 -2.77
CA CYS A 136 -12.81 -11.73 -3.81
C CYS A 136 -13.15 -13.24 -3.76
N GLY A 137 -14.18 -13.63 -3.02
CA GLY A 137 -14.58 -15.03 -2.77
C GLY A 137 -15.79 -15.55 -3.54
N GLU A 138 -16.23 -14.90 -4.63
CA GLU A 138 -17.27 -15.47 -5.51
C GLU A 138 -16.68 -15.78 -6.89
N GLY A 139 -16.20 -17.01 -7.06
CA GLY A 139 -15.66 -17.48 -8.32
C GLY A 139 -15.15 -18.90 -8.25
N GLY A 140 -16.06 -19.88 -8.13
CA GLY A 140 -15.69 -21.28 -8.25
C GLY A 140 -16.74 -22.28 -7.79
N ASP A 141 -17.88 -22.33 -8.49
CA ASP A 141 -18.65 -23.58 -8.65
C ASP A 141 -19.02 -23.70 -10.14
N ILE A 142 -18.24 -24.50 -10.88
CA ILE A 142 -18.66 -25.18 -12.10
C ILE A 142 -18.27 -26.64 -11.94
#